data_AF-A0A1B6FNR3-F1
#
_entry.id   AF-A0A1B6FNR3-F1
#
_cell.length_a   1.000
_cell.length_b   1.000
_cell.length_c   1.000
_cell.angle_alpha   90.00
_cell.angle_beta   90.00
_cell.angle_gamma   90.00
#
_symmetry.space_group_name_H-M   'P 1'
#
loop_
_entity.id
_entity.type
_entity.pdbx_description
1 polymer ?
#
loop_
_entity_poly.entity_id
_entity_poly.type
_entity_poly.pdbx_seq_one_letter_code
_entity_poly.pdbx_strand_id
1 'polypeptide(L)'
;ILYDPGLFPALLPTTAGAAPSVRNGGVPQAGNISLHLDRFQEDILKLMPASSFKGIGIIDFEHWRPIWRQNWMSLSIYKNYSRYLERRRHSRWSKQDIEKEAAERFESAAKVWMLETLRLAKALRPKALWGYYGFPFCFNNKPVGRSMPCSPEVIPENNRMKWLFSESSALFPSVYLRSQDMSERANEQYITSRVDESIRMSRLSPKRNPSYVYMWSKYQDANRFLSKTDLYNSLAVPRQRGAEGVVVWGATKDVNSKEKCLAMLDYLDNYLGPTALQVIHEQP
;
A
#
# COMPACT_ATOMS: atom_id res chain seq x y z
N ILE A 1 -6.60 10.29 2.91
CA ILE A 1 -6.32 9.21 1.94
C ILE A 1 -6.95 9.59 0.60
N LEU A 2 -6.25 9.38 -0.50
CA LEU A 2 -6.71 9.62 -1.86
C LEU A 2 -6.83 8.24 -2.54
N TYR A 3 -8.06 7.78 -2.80
CA TYR A 3 -8.32 6.49 -3.43
C TYR A 3 -8.19 6.60 -4.95
N ASP A 4 -7.27 5.84 -5.53
CA ASP A 4 -6.99 5.77 -6.98
C ASP A 4 -6.98 7.14 -7.68
N PRO A 5 -6.22 8.14 -7.16
CA PRO A 5 -6.27 9.51 -7.66
C PRO A 5 -5.53 9.67 -8.99
N GLY A 6 -5.86 10.73 -9.71
CA GLY A 6 -5.33 10.98 -11.04
C GLY A 6 -5.89 9.99 -12.05
N LEU A 7 -5.08 9.67 -13.06
CA LEU A 7 -5.43 8.69 -14.08
C LEU A 7 -4.34 7.63 -14.25
N PHE A 8 -4.01 6.90 -13.17
CA PHE A 8 -3.01 5.83 -13.26
C PHE A 8 -3.41 4.77 -14.33
N PRO A 9 -2.45 4.23 -15.11
CA PRO A 9 -2.71 3.15 -16.05
C PRO A 9 -3.20 1.93 -15.31
N ALA A 10 -4.33 1.38 -15.72
CA ALA A 10 -4.93 0.24 -15.04
C ALA A 10 -5.73 -0.63 -16.02
N LEU A 11 -5.78 -1.94 -15.73
CA LEU A 11 -6.65 -2.90 -16.40
C LEU A 11 -7.81 -3.19 -15.46
N LEU A 12 -8.93 -2.50 -15.69
CA LEU A 12 -10.08 -2.52 -14.80
C LEU A 12 -10.98 -3.73 -15.12
N PRO A 13 -11.45 -4.47 -14.11
CA PRO A 13 -12.35 -5.59 -14.33
C PRO A 13 -13.65 -5.12 -14.99
N THR A 14 -14.10 -5.86 -15.99
CA THR A 14 -15.42 -5.71 -16.63
C THR A 14 -16.36 -6.82 -16.17
N THR A 15 -17.63 -6.74 -16.51
CA THR A 15 -18.62 -7.81 -16.25
C THR A 15 -18.11 -9.18 -16.70
N ALA A 16 -18.53 -10.22 -15.98
CA ALA A 16 -17.99 -11.58 -16.12
C ALA A 16 -17.93 -12.04 -17.59
N GLY A 17 -16.70 -12.23 -18.10
CA GLY A 17 -16.40 -12.72 -19.45
C GLY A 17 -15.86 -11.68 -20.45
N ALA A 18 -15.95 -10.38 -20.16
CA ALA A 18 -15.41 -9.34 -21.02
C ALA A 18 -13.91 -9.09 -20.77
N ALA A 19 -13.21 -8.61 -21.81
CA ALA A 19 -11.82 -8.17 -21.68
C ALA A 19 -11.74 -6.95 -20.75
N PRO A 20 -10.71 -6.83 -19.88
CA PRO A 20 -10.56 -5.69 -18.99
C PRO A 20 -10.62 -4.36 -19.72
N SER A 21 -11.27 -3.37 -19.10
CA SER A 21 -11.27 -2.00 -19.60
C SER A 21 -9.87 -1.40 -19.40
N VAL A 22 -9.30 -0.85 -20.47
CA VAL A 22 -7.95 -0.29 -20.49
C VAL A 22 -8.02 1.19 -20.13
N ARG A 23 -7.62 1.54 -18.90
CA ARG A 23 -7.52 2.94 -18.46
C ARG A 23 -6.10 3.46 -18.72
N ASN A 24 -6.00 4.60 -19.39
CA ASN A 24 -4.75 5.30 -19.68
C ASN A 24 -3.60 4.37 -20.13
N GLY A 25 -3.85 3.57 -21.16
CA GLY A 25 -2.88 2.61 -21.71
C GLY A 25 -2.73 1.30 -20.93
N GLY A 26 -3.38 1.14 -19.78
CA GLY A 26 -3.45 -0.12 -19.01
C GLY A 26 -2.21 -0.45 -18.20
N VAL A 27 -1.02 -0.19 -18.73
CA VAL A 27 0.29 -0.42 -18.10
C VAL A 27 1.15 0.85 -18.17
N PRO A 28 2.07 1.07 -17.22
CA PRO A 28 2.82 2.32 -17.10
C PRO A 28 3.61 2.69 -18.35
N GLN A 29 4.18 1.73 -19.09
CA GLN A 29 4.96 1.98 -20.30
C GLN A 29 4.13 2.33 -21.55
N ALA A 30 2.80 2.36 -21.43
CA ALA A 30 1.86 2.69 -22.51
C ALA A 30 0.89 3.83 -22.16
N GLY A 31 0.97 4.39 -20.96
CA GLY A 31 0.10 5.47 -20.51
C GLY A 31 0.63 6.88 -20.84
N ASN A 32 -0.27 7.86 -20.78
CA ASN A 32 0.06 9.28 -20.89
C ASN A 32 0.21 9.87 -19.47
N ILE A 33 1.45 10.21 -19.08
CA ILE A 33 1.76 10.72 -17.75
C ILE A 33 1.27 12.15 -17.53
N SER A 34 1.32 13.02 -18.55
CA SER A 34 0.81 14.40 -18.45
C SER A 34 -0.68 14.40 -18.11
N LEU A 35 -1.47 13.57 -18.82
CA LEU A 35 -2.90 13.41 -18.54
C LEU A 35 -3.17 12.95 -17.09
N HIS A 36 -2.33 12.07 -16.55
CA HIS A 36 -2.44 11.64 -15.17
C HIS A 36 -2.09 12.76 -14.18
N LEU A 37 -1.00 13.48 -14.41
CA LEU A 37 -0.54 14.55 -13.51
C LEU A 37 -1.53 15.72 -13.49
N ASP A 38 -2.08 16.11 -14.64
CA ASP A 38 -3.13 17.12 -14.72
C ASP A 38 -4.35 16.70 -13.90
N ARG A 39 -4.80 15.46 -14.08
CA ARG A 39 -5.95 14.93 -13.32
C ARG A 39 -5.64 14.81 -11.82
N PHE A 40 -4.43 14.38 -11.47
CA PHE A 40 -4.02 14.23 -10.08
C PHE A 40 -3.94 15.59 -9.37
N GLN A 41 -3.48 16.64 -10.08
CA GLN A 41 -3.51 18.01 -9.58
C GLN A 41 -4.95 18.45 -9.30
N GLU A 42 -5.90 18.24 -10.22
CA GLU A 42 -7.31 18.54 -10.00
C GLU A 42 -7.85 17.84 -8.74
N ASP A 43 -7.55 16.55 -8.58
CA ASP A 43 -7.99 15.76 -7.42
C ASP A 43 -7.42 16.32 -6.11
N ILE A 44 -6.13 16.70 -6.05
CA ILE A 44 -5.53 17.32 -4.86
C ILE A 44 -6.17 18.68 -4.55
N LEU A 45 -6.34 19.53 -5.56
CA LEU A 45 -6.91 20.87 -5.37
C LEU A 45 -8.35 20.79 -4.87
N LYS A 46 -9.12 19.79 -5.33
CA LYS A 46 -10.49 19.55 -4.90
C LYS A 46 -10.59 18.93 -3.50
N LEU A 47 -9.82 17.87 -3.24
CA LEU A 47 -9.96 17.07 -2.01
C LEU A 47 -9.19 17.64 -0.82
N MET A 48 -8.17 18.45 -1.07
CA MET A 48 -7.31 19.02 -0.04
C MET A 48 -7.07 20.52 -0.29
N PRO A 49 -8.11 21.37 -0.31
CA PRO A 49 -8.03 22.74 -0.84
C PRO A 49 -7.03 23.65 -0.09
N ALA A 50 -6.79 23.39 1.19
CA ALA A 50 -5.83 24.17 1.98
C ALA A 50 -4.39 23.88 1.55
N SER A 51 -3.73 24.84 0.91
CA SER A 51 -2.30 24.78 0.53
C SER A 51 -1.38 24.60 1.75
N SER A 52 -1.81 25.05 2.92
CA SER A 52 -1.12 24.92 4.20
C SER A 52 -1.32 23.57 4.90
N PHE A 53 -1.99 22.61 4.28
CA PHE A 53 -2.22 21.29 4.87
C PHE A 53 -0.89 20.66 5.33
N LYS A 54 -0.85 20.29 6.60
CA LYS A 54 0.34 19.77 7.30
C LYS A 54 0.12 18.38 7.93
N GLY A 55 -0.95 17.70 7.51
CA GLY A 55 -1.29 16.37 7.98
C GLY A 55 -0.66 15.28 7.13
N ILE A 56 -1.24 14.10 7.22
CA ILE A 56 -0.83 12.90 6.47
C ILE A 56 -1.59 12.83 5.14
N GLY A 57 -0.85 12.86 4.03
CA GLY A 57 -1.33 12.66 2.65
C GLY A 57 -0.95 11.27 2.15
N ILE A 58 -1.94 10.46 1.80
CA ILE A 58 -1.72 9.05 1.43
C ILE A 58 -2.30 8.81 0.05
N ILE A 59 -1.44 8.39 -0.87
CA ILE A 59 -1.84 7.98 -2.21
C ILE A 59 -2.13 6.48 -2.14
N ASP A 60 -3.40 6.13 -2.34
CA ASP A 60 -3.85 4.74 -2.34
C ASP A 60 -4.02 4.26 -3.78
N PHE A 61 -2.95 3.66 -4.30
CA PHE A 61 -2.86 3.13 -5.65
C PHE A 61 -2.42 1.66 -5.58
N GLU A 62 -3.32 0.74 -5.93
CA GLU A 62 -3.14 -0.71 -5.72
C GLU A 62 -3.25 -1.55 -7.01
N HIS A 63 -3.43 -0.92 -8.16
CA HIS A 63 -3.68 -1.64 -9.42
C HIS A 63 -2.48 -2.46 -9.89
N TRP A 64 -1.26 -1.97 -9.69
CA TRP A 64 -0.02 -2.72 -9.96
C TRP A 64 1.09 -2.32 -8.99
N ARG A 65 2.12 -3.16 -8.89
CA ARG A 65 3.31 -2.91 -8.07
C ARG A 65 4.49 -2.54 -8.98
N PRO A 66 5.37 -1.60 -8.60
CA PRO A 66 6.45 -1.12 -9.47
C PRO A 66 7.56 -2.15 -9.71
N ILE A 67 7.57 -3.26 -8.97
CA ILE A 67 8.47 -4.40 -9.20
C ILE A 67 7.74 -5.48 -9.98
N TRP A 68 8.25 -5.81 -11.17
CA TRP A 68 7.67 -6.75 -12.13
C TRP A 68 7.29 -8.09 -11.50
N ARG A 69 8.21 -8.68 -10.72
CA ARG A 69 8.00 -9.98 -10.06
C ARG A 69 6.82 -9.96 -9.09
N GLN A 70 6.55 -8.83 -8.44
CA GLN A 70 5.51 -8.72 -7.42
C GLN A 70 4.08 -8.65 -8.00
N ASN A 71 3.92 -8.56 -9.33
CA ASN A 71 2.62 -8.56 -10.01
C ASN A 71 2.12 -9.99 -10.27
N TRP A 72 1.84 -10.72 -9.19
CA TRP A 72 1.36 -12.11 -9.21
C TRP A 72 -0.16 -12.21 -8.95
N MET A 73 -0.73 -13.42 -9.11
CA MET A 73 -2.17 -13.72 -8.99
C MET A 73 -3.03 -12.78 -9.85
N SER A 74 -3.96 -12.03 -9.25
CA SER A 74 -4.83 -11.09 -9.96
C SER A 74 -4.06 -9.99 -10.71
N LEU A 75 -2.84 -9.65 -10.27
CA LEU A 75 -1.99 -8.67 -10.91
C LEU A 75 -1.20 -9.23 -12.11
N SER A 76 -1.28 -10.54 -12.37
CA SER A 76 -0.60 -11.16 -13.52
C SER A 76 -1.07 -10.62 -14.88
N ILE A 77 -2.27 -10.02 -14.92
CA ILE A 77 -2.82 -9.35 -16.11
C ILE A 77 -1.91 -8.24 -16.63
N TYR A 78 -1.23 -7.51 -15.74
CA TYR A 78 -0.30 -6.45 -16.13
C TYR A 78 0.94 -7.00 -16.81
N LYS A 79 1.43 -8.16 -16.34
CA LYS A 79 2.54 -8.88 -16.99
C LYS A 79 2.11 -9.40 -18.35
N ASN A 80 0.92 -9.98 -18.44
CA ASN A 80 0.37 -10.51 -19.69
C ASN A 80 0.21 -9.42 -20.74
N TYR A 81 -0.37 -8.28 -20.35
CA TYR A 81 -0.61 -7.16 -21.24
C TYR A 81 0.70 -6.51 -21.70
N SER A 82 1.67 -6.32 -20.79
CA SER A 82 3.00 -5.82 -21.14
C SER A 82 3.69 -6.70 -22.19
N ARG A 83 3.67 -8.02 -22.01
CA ARG A 83 4.21 -8.98 -23.00
C ARG A 83 3.48 -8.94 -24.32
N TYR A 84 2.16 -8.79 -24.29
CA TYR A 84 1.35 -8.65 -25.50
C TYR A 84 1.77 -7.41 -26.32
N LEU A 85 1.99 -6.27 -25.66
CA LEU A 85 2.48 -5.06 -26.31
C LEU A 85 3.86 -5.26 -26.93
N GLU A 86 4.80 -5.88 -26.22
CA GLU A 86 6.14 -6.10 -26.78
C GLU A 86 6.13 -7.10 -27.95
N ARG A 87 5.29 -8.15 -27.92
CA ARG A 87 5.14 -9.08 -29.05
C ARG A 87 4.65 -8.38 -30.31
N ARG A 88 3.76 -7.39 -30.16
CA ARG A 88 3.26 -6.59 -31.30
C ARG A 88 4.33 -5.66 -31.87
N ARG A 89 5.21 -5.13 -31.02
CA ARG A 89 6.33 -4.27 -31.42
C ARG A 89 7.50 -5.06 -32.02
N HIS A 90 7.70 -6.29 -31.54
CA HIS A 90 8.86 -7.12 -31.83
C HIS A 90 8.43 -8.53 -32.26
N SER A 91 7.78 -8.66 -33.42
CA SER A 91 7.14 -9.91 -33.88
C SER A 91 8.08 -11.10 -34.08
N ARG A 92 9.38 -10.86 -34.22
CA ARG A 92 10.42 -11.89 -34.42
C ARG A 92 11.23 -12.22 -33.16
N TRP A 93 11.01 -11.52 -32.05
CA TRP A 93 11.78 -11.74 -30.82
C TRP A 93 11.41 -13.04 -30.13
N SER A 94 12.38 -13.62 -29.42
CA SER A 94 12.14 -14.82 -28.62
C SER A 94 11.23 -14.51 -27.43
N LYS A 95 10.60 -15.55 -26.84
CA LYS A 95 9.81 -15.37 -25.61
C LYS A 95 10.64 -14.79 -24.46
N GLN A 96 11.93 -15.10 -24.41
CA GLN A 96 12.84 -14.62 -23.37
C GLN A 96 13.14 -13.13 -23.54
N ASP A 97 13.41 -12.69 -24.77
CA ASP A 97 13.65 -11.26 -25.07
C ASP A 97 12.40 -10.43 -24.79
N ILE A 98 11.22 -10.95 -25.15
CA ILE A 98 9.93 -10.32 -24.83
C ILE A 98 9.70 -10.20 -23.32
N GLU A 99 10.01 -11.23 -22.52
CA GLU A 99 9.86 -11.16 -21.05
C GLU A 99 10.82 -10.12 -20.46
N LYS A 100 12.07 -10.09 -20.91
CA LYS A 100 13.08 -9.13 -20.47
C LYS A 100 12.65 -7.69 -20.77
N GLU A 101 12.29 -7.40 -22.01
CA GLU A 101 11.87 -6.07 -22.45
C GLU A 101 10.59 -5.61 -21.75
N ALA A 102 9.60 -6.49 -21.62
CA ALA A 102 8.36 -6.18 -20.93
C ALA A 102 8.62 -5.82 -19.46
N ALA A 103 9.51 -6.55 -18.78
CA ALA A 103 9.89 -6.26 -17.40
C ALA A 103 10.64 -4.92 -17.29
N GLU A 104 11.66 -4.70 -18.13
CA GLU A 104 12.49 -3.49 -18.11
C GLU A 104 11.67 -2.22 -18.38
N ARG A 105 10.82 -2.24 -19.42
CA ARG A 105 9.96 -1.10 -19.75
C ARG A 105 8.90 -0.87 -18.69
N PHE A 106 8.30 -1.93 -18.16
CA PHE A 106 7.30 -1.82 -17.09
C PHE A 106 7.90 -1.19 -15.84
N GLU A 107 9.00 -1.72 -15.29
CA GLU A 107 9.60 -1.19 -14.05
C GLU A 107 10.14 0.23 -14.24
N SER A 108 10.76 0.51 -15.39
CA SER A 108 11.27 1.86 -15.70
C SER A 108 10.15 2.89 -15.74
N ALA A 109 9.05 2.57 -16.43
CA ALA A 109 7.90 3.45 -16.47
C ALA A 109 7.24 3.55 -15.08
N ALA A 110 6.96 2.43 -14.41
CA ALA A 110 6.31 2.40 -13.09
C ALA A 110 7.02 3.31 -12.06
N LYS A 111 8.37 3.31 -12.09
CA LYS A 111 9.18 4.22 -11.28
C LYS A 111 8.89 5.69 -11.59
N VAL A 112 8.86 6.08 -12.87
CA VAL A 112 8.57 7.46 -13.28
C VAL A 112 7.17 7.87 -12.81
N TRP A 113 6.18 7.02 -13.07
CA TRP A 113 4.79 7.26 -12.64
C TRP A 113 4.70 7.54 -11.15
N MET A 114 5.22 6.65 -10.31
CA MET A 114 5.13 6.84 -8.85
C MET A 114 5.94 8.04 -8.33
N LEU A 115 7.11 8.32 -8.92
CA LEU A 115 7.93 9.47 -8.52
C LEU A 115 7.28 10.80 -8.87
N GLU A 116 6.81 10.96 -10.11
CA GLU A 116 6.26 12.24 -10.57
C GLU A 116 4.95 12.56 -9.85
N THR A 117 4.08 11.57 -9.60
CA THR A 117 2.87 11.78 -8.79
C THR A 117 3.22 12.22 -7.37
N LEU A 118 4.20 11.57 -6.73
CA LEU A 118 4.62 11.90 -5.36
C LEU A 118 5.27 13.29 -5.27
N ARG A 119 6.10 13.65 -6.26
CA ARG A 119 6.70 14.98 -6.38
C ARG A 119 5.65 16.06 -6.55
N LEU A 120 4.66 15.82 -7.41
CA LEU A 120 3.55 16.75 -7.60
C LEU A 120 2.74 16.92 -6.31
N ALA A 121 2.46 15.84 -5.59
CA ALA A 121 1.77 15.90 -4.30
C ALA A 121 2.52 16.77 -3.29
N LYS A 122 3.84 16.57 -3.19
CA LYS A 122 4.73 17.36 -2.32
C LYS A 122 4.82 18.82 -2.78
N ALA A 123 4.88 19.09 -4.08
CA ALA A 123 4.92 20.46 -4.60
C ALA A 123 3.62 21.22 -4.27
N LEU A 124 2.47 20.56 -4.42
CA LEU A 124 1.17 21.15 -4.14
C LEU A 124 0.91 21.29 -2.63
N ARG A 125 1.36 20.35 -1.80
CA ARG A 125 1.18 20.37 -0.33
C ARG A 125 2.52 20.09 0.38
N PRO A 126 3.43 21.08 0.42
CA PRO A 126 4.81 20.86 0.86
C PRO A 126 4.97 20.64 2.37
N LYS A 127 3.96 20.98 3.17
CA LYS A 127 3.97 20.78 4.64
C LYS A 127 3.43 19.42 5.07
N ALA A 128 2.88 18.63 4.14
CA ALA A 128 2.25 17.36 4.43
C ALA A 128 3.25 16.20 4.38
N LEU A 129 2.91 15.13 5.10
CA LEU A 129 3.64 13.86 5.06
C LEU A 129 3.04 12.96 3.98
N TRP A 130 3.79 12.67 2.93
CA TRP A 130 3.35 11.98 1.73
C TRP A 130 4.01 10.61 1.57
N GLY A 131 3.23 9.67 1.04
CA GLY A 131 3.69 8.32 0.70
C GLY A 131 2.55 7.48 0.14
N TYR A 132 2.90 6.28 -0.32
CA TYR A 132 1.94 5.32 -0.85
C TYR A 132 1.48 4.35 0.22
N TYR A 133 0.17 4.09 0.22
CA TYR A 133 -0.41 3.02 1.05
C TYR A 133 0.23 1.66 0.73
N GLY A 134 0.46 0.86 1.77
CA GLY A 134 0.97 -0.51 1.68
C GLY A 134 2.49 -0.62 1.64
N PHE A 135 3.23 0.44 1.32
CA PHE A 135 4.69 0.39 1.17
C PHE A 135 5.45 0.67 2.49
N PRO A 136 6.55 -0.06 2.76
CA PRO A 136 7.06 -1.22 2.02
C PRO A 136 6.23 -2.50 2.24
N PHE A 137 6.20 -3.37 1.23
CA PHE A 137 5.63 -4.70 1.37
C PHE A 137 6.60 -5.66 2.06
N CYS A 138 6.05 -6.74 2.64
CA CYS A 138 6.80 -7.82 3.31
C CYS A 138 6.42 -9.23 2.81
N PHE A 139 5.16 -9.44 2.41
CA PHE A 139 4.60 -10.71 1.90
C PHE A 139 4.81 -11.96 2.80
N ASN A 140 4.95 -11.76 4.11
CA ASN A 140 5.06 -12.78 5.14
C ASN A 140 3.71 -13.47 5.46
N ASN A 141 3.15 -14.18 4.48
CA ASN A 141 1.84 -14.83 4.63
C ASN A 141 1.91 -16.29 5.11
N LYS A 142 3.11 -16.80 5.43
CA LYS A 142 3.34 -18.17 5.90
C LYS A 142 4.40 -18.19 7.02
N PRO A 143 4.23 -19.02 8.05
CA PRO A 143 5.21 -19.15 9.12
C PRO A 143 6.47 -19.89 8.64
N VAL A 144 7.61 -19.46 9.18
CA VAL A 144 8.90 -20.17 9.11
C VAL A 144 9.31 -20.48 10.54
N GLY A 145 9.07 -21.72 10.97
CA GLY A 145 9.19 -22.12 12.38
C GLY A 145 8.25 -21.30 13.26
N ARG A 146 8.81 -20.55 14.22
CA ARG A 146 8.07 -19.69 15.16
C ARG A 146 7.99 -18.22 14.71
N SER A 147 8.43 -17.91 13.49
CA SER A 147 8.55 -16.54 12.97
C SER A 147 7.74 -16.32 11.69
N MET A 148 7.47 -15.06 11.35
CA MET A 148 6.76 -14.66 10.12
C MET A 148 7.61 -13.67 9.30
N PRO A 149 8.83 -14.04 8.85
CA PRO A 149 9.74 -13.11 8.19
C PRO A 149 9.22 -12.67 6.82
N CYS A 150 9.62 -11.48 6.36
CA CYS A 150 9.36 -11.07 4.99
C CYS A 150 9.94 -12.08 4.00
N SER A 151 9.29 -12.24 2.84
CA SER A 151 9.78 -13.19 1.83
C SER A 151 11.21 -12.83 1.41
N PRO A 152 12.11 -13.82 1.20
CA PRO A 152 13.53 -13.56 0.95
C PRO A 152 13.82 -12.60 -0.20
N GLU A 153 13.00 -12.62 -1.25
CA GLU A 153 13.17 -11.76 -2.42
C GLU A 153 12.73 -10.31 -2.18
N VAL A 154 11.91 -10.06 -1.16
CA VAL A 154 11.30 -8.74 -0.93
C VAL A 154 12.28 -7.74 -0.36
N ILE A 155 13.19 -8.17 0.52
CA ILE A 155 14.22 -7.30 1.09
C ILE A 155 15.11 -6.66 0.01
N PRO A 156 15.71 -7.42 -0.93
CA PRO A 156 16.48 -6.81 -2.02
C PRO A 156 15.61 -6.00 -3.00
N GLU A 157 14.34 -6.37 -3.21
CA GLU A 157 13.42 -5.58 -4.03
C GLU A 157 13.10 -4.22 -3.40
N ASN A 158 12.84 -4.19 -2.10
CA ASN A 158 12.66 -2.94 -1.35
C ASN A 158 13.93 -2.09 -1.38
N ASN A 159 15.12 -2.70 -1.33
CA ASN A 159 16.38 -1.98 -1.51
C ASN A 159 16.51 -1.34 -2.91
N ARG A 160 16.03 -2.01 -3.96
CA ARG A 160 15.97 -1.44 -5.33
C ARG A 160 14.94 -0.31 -5.44
N MET A 161 13.95 -0.28 -4.56
CA MET A 161 12.94 0.78 -4.44
C MET A 161 13.34 1.94 -3.52
N LYS A 162 14.62 2.08 -3.13
CA LYS A 162 15.12 3.25 -2.37
C LYS A 162 14.69 4.59 -2.97
N TRP A 163 14.52 4.67 -4.30
CA TRP A 163 14.03 5.86 -4.98
C TRP A 163 12.64 6.30 -4.50
N LEU A 164 11.73 5.37 -4.20
CA LEU A 164 10.38 5.67 -3.72
C LEU A 164 10.45 6.19 -2.29
N PHE A 165 11.13 5.44 -1.43
CA PHE A 165 11.23 5.77 -0.01
C PHE A 165 11.99 7.07 0.25
N SER A 166 13.00 7.39 -0.56
CA SER A 166 13.74 8.65 -0.45
C SER A 166 12.93 9.87 -0.91
N GLU A 167 11.99 9.68 -1.85
CA GLU A 167 11.10 10.74 -2.29
C GLU A 167 9.91 10.94 -1.33
N SER A 168 9.46 9.89 -0.65
CA SER A 168 8.44 9.98 0.39
C SER A 168 8.86 10.87 1.56
N SER A 169 7.87 11.40 2.29
CA SER A 169 8.06 12.01 3.61
C SER A 169 7.40 11.24 4.74
N ALA A 170 6.74 10.12 4.45
CA ALA A 170 6.29 9.11 5.41
C ALA A 170 6.09 7.73 4.74
N LEU A 171 6.09 6.66 5.54
CA LEU A 171 5.84 5.29 5.11
C LEU A 171 4.52 4.78 5.70
N PHE A 172 3.80 3.92 4.95
CA PHE A 172 2.45 3.47 5.31
C PHE A 172 2.29 1.95 5.12
N PRO A 173 3.04 1.10 5.84
CA PRO A 173 2.90 -0.35 5.72
C PRO A 173 1.52 -0.79 6.22
N SER A 174 0.86 -1.71 5.52
CA SER A 174 -0.42 -2.30 5.97
C SER A 174 -0.19 -3.59 6.75
N VAL A 175 -0.75 -3.67 7.96
CA VAL A 175 -0.66 -4.84 8.85
C VAL A 175 -2.01 -5.52 9.07
N TYR A 176 -2.94 -5.35 8.12
CA TYR A 176 -4.28 -5.94 8.22
C TYR A 176 -4.19 -7.45 8.46
N LEU A 177 -4.91 -7.91 9.49
CA LEU A 177 -4.94 -9.30 9.89
C LEU A 177 -6.03 -10.06 9.13
N ARG A 178 -5.86 -11.38 9.04
CA ARG A 178 -6.87 -12.32 8.56
C ARG A 178 -7.25 -13.24 9.69
N SER A 179 -8.50 -13.65 9.71
CA SER A 179 -9.12 -14.46 10.76
C SER A 179 -8.78 -15.93 10.64
N GLN A 180 -8.49 -16.40 9.42
CA GLN A 180 -8.12 -17.78 9.14
C GLN A 180 -6.61 -18.00 9.32
N ASP A 181 -6.25 -19.22 9.74
CA ASP A 181 -4.91 -19.81 9.62
C ASP A 181 -3.77 -19.25 10.48
N MET A 182 -4.03 -18.34 11.43
CA MET A 182 -2.98 -17.78 12.29
C MET A 182 -3.42 -17.68 13.75
N SER A 183 -2.56 -18.15 14.66
CA SER A 183 -2.71 -17.88 16.09
C SER A 183 -2.38 -16.42 16.42
N GLU A 184 -2.82 -15.93 17.58
CA GLU A 184 -2.53 -14.55 18.03
C GLU A 184 -1.01 -14.27 18.06
N ARG A 185 -0.20 -15.28 18.41
CA ARG A 185 1.28 -15.20 18.33
C ARG A 185 1.78 -15.07 16.89
N ALA A 186 1.19 -15.80 15.94
CA ALA A 186 1.57 -15.67 14.53
C ALA A 186 1.17 -14.29 13.97
N ASN A 187 -0.01 -13.77 14.37
CA ASN A 187 -0.45 -12.41 14.03
C ASN A 187 0.50 -11.33 14.56
N GLU A 188 0.94 -11.46 15.81
CA GLU A 188 1.95 -10.57 16.40
C GLU A 188 3.26 -10.56 15.59
N GLN A 189 3.78 -11.74 15.22
CA GLN A 189 4.99 -11.85 14.41
C GLN A 189 4.80 -11.34 12.97
N TYR A 190 3.59 -11.51 12.42
CA TYR A 190 3.18 -11.00 11.12
C TYR A 190 3.19 -9.46 11.08
N ILE A 191 2.70 -8.81 12.15
CA ILE A 191 2.78 -7.36 12.34
C ILE A 191 4.23 -6.95 12.53
N THR A 192 4.95 -7.59 13.46
CA THR A 192 6.35 -7.28 13.81
C THR A 192 7.23 -7.19 12.55
N SER A 193 7.21 -8.21 11.70
CA SER A 193 8.11 -8.25 10.53
C SER A 193 7.81 -7.18 9.49
N ARG A 194 6.54 -6.78 9.34
CA ARG A 194 6.15 -5.67 8.46
C ARG A 194 6.60 -4.32 9.01
N VAL A 195 6.42 -4.11 10.31
CA VAL A 195 6.86 -2.87 10.95
C VAL A 195 8.39 -2.78 10.89
N ASP A 196 9.11 -3.85 11.20
CA ASP A 196 10.57 -3.91 11.12
C ASP A 196 11.07 -3.54 9.72
N GLU A 197 10.44 -4.06 8.67
CA GLU A 197 10.82 -3.72 7.31
C GLU A 197 10.55 -2.25 6.96
N SER A 198 9.43 -1.71 7.45
CA SER A 198 9.14 -0.28 7.33
C SER A 198 10.18 0.58 8.06
N ILE A 199 10.55 0.22 9.28
CA ILE A 199 11.58 0.93 10.05
C ILE A 199 12.96 0.79 9.41
N ARG A 200 13.29 -0.37 8.83
CA ARG A 200 14.52 -0.55 8.06
C ARG A 200 14.57 0.38 6.86
N MET A 201 13.49 0.48 6.07
CA MET A 201 13.44 1.39 4.91
C MET A 201 13.40 2.87 5.32
N SER A 202 12.74 3.20 6.43
CA SER A 202 12.74 4.53 7.04
C SER A 202 14.16 5.02 7.34
N ARG A 203 15.00 4.16 7.93
CA ARG A 203 16.40 4.47 8.28
C ARG A 203 17.33 4.58 7.07
N LEU A 204 16.95 4.03 5.92
CA LEU A 204 17.73 4.11 4.68
C LEU A 204 17.45 5.38 3.86
N SER A 205 16.44 6.16 4.24
CA SER A 205 16.12 7.43 3.59
C SER A 205 17.06 8.53 4.09
N PRO A 206 17.48 9.50 3.25
CA PRO A 206 18.43 10.56 3.65
C PRO A 206 18.02 11.34 4.90
N LYS A 207 16.70 11.51 5.07
CA LYS A 207 16.07 11.89 6.33
C LYS A 207 15.22 10.70 6.78
N ARG A 208 15.32 10.32 8.06
CA ARG A 208 14.51 9.23 8.61
C ARG A 208 13.03 9.57 8.42
N ASN A 209 12.36 8.85 7.52
CA ASN A 209 10.95 9.07 7.24
C ASN A 209 10.08 8.41 8.31
N PRO A 210 9.12 9.11 8.92
CA PRO A 210 8.23 8.51 9.90
C PRO A 210 7.39 7.37 9.27
N SER A 211 7.17 6.30 10.02
CA SER A 211 6.32 5.17 9.66
C SER A 211 4.99 5.26 10.41
N TYR A 212 3.89 5.34 9.65
CA TYR A 212 2.53 5.30 10.19
C TYR A 212 1.86 4.02 9.73
N VAL A 213 1.74 3.06 10.64
CA VAL A 213 1.30 1.70 10.34
C VAL A 213 -0.21 1.67 10.11
N TYR A 214 -0.65 1.09 9.00
CA TYR A 214 -2.07 0.95 8.67
C TYR A 214 -2.66 -0.30 9.31
N MET A 215 -3.68 -0.10 10.15
CA MET A 215 -4.48 -1.20 10.71
C MET A 215 -5.94 -1.06 10.31
N TRP A 216 -6.66 -2.18 10.32
CA TRP A 216 -8.12 -2.22 10.16
C TRP A 216 -8.70 -2.86 11.41
N SER A 217 -9.78 -2.29 11.95
CA SER A 217 -10.46 -2.82 13.15
C SER A 217 -11.14 -4.18 12.92
N LYS A 218 -11.14 -4.70 11.70
CA LYS A 218 -11.71 -5.99 11.32
C LYS A 218 -10.67 -6.88 10.64
N TYR A 219 -10.89 -8.19 10.72
CA TYR A 219 -10.13 -9.14 9.90
C TYR A 219 -10.52 -9.01 8.42
N GLN A 220 -9.53 -9.03 7.52
CA GLN A 220 -9.74 -8.73 6.10
C GLN A 220 -10.65 -9.74 5.38
N ASP A 221 -10.65 -10.98 5.83
CA ASP A 221 -11.37 -12.14 5.30
C ASP A 221 -12.66 -12.45 6.06
N ALA A 222 -13.01 -11.68 7.09
CA ALA A 222 -14.21 -11.91 7.90
C ALA A 222 -14.92 -10.60 8.26
N ASN A 223 -16.25 -10.64 8.33
CA ASN A 223 -17.03 -9.48 8.76
C ASN A 223 -17.12 -9.38 10.30
N ARG A 224 -15.98 -9.48 11.00
CA ARG A 224 -15.89 -9.41 12.47
C ARG A 224 -14.72 -8.53 12.92
N PHE A 225 -14.90 -7.86 14.05
CA PHE A 225 -13.85 -7.06 14.68
C PHE A 225 -12.67 -7.92 15.15
N LEU A 226 -11.49 -7.30 15.29
CA LEU A 226 -10.31 -7.95 15.87
C LEU A 226 -10.60 -8.41 17.31
N SER A 227 -10.01 -9.55 17.71
CA SER A 227 -10.00 -9.96 19.12
C SER A 227 -9.28 -8.90 19.97
N LYS A 228 -9.49 -8.93 21.29
CA LYS A 228 -8.80 -8.02 22.21
C LYS A 228 -7.28 -8.11 22.08
N THR A 229 -6.74 -9.33 21.97
CA THR A 229 -5.30 -9.56 21.81
C THR A 229 -4.78 -9.04 20.47
N ASP A 230 -5.47 -9.34 19.36
CA ASP A 230 -5.05 -8.90 18.03
C ASP A 230 -5.17 -7.37 17.86
N LEU A 231 -6.19 -6.76 18.46
CA LEU A 231 -6.33 -5.31 18.56
C LEU A 231 -5.15 -4.70 19.33
N TYR A 232 -4.83 -5.24 20.52
CA TYR A 232 -3.70 -4.78 21.32
C TYR A 232 -2.39 -4.91 20.54
N ASN A 233 -2.11 -6.06 19.94
CA ASN A 233 -0.89 -6.29 19.15
C ASN A 233 -0.81 -5.36 17.93
N SER A 234 -1.93 -5.06 17.27
CA SER A 234 -1.98 -4.13 16.13
C SER A 234 -1.63 -2.68 16.50
N LEU A 235 -1.73 -2.32 17.80
CA LEU A 235 -1.39 -0.99 18.33
C LEU A 235 -0.02 -0.99 19.02
N ALA A 236 0.23 -1.97 19.88
CA ALA A 236 1.41 -2.07 20.72
C ALA A 236 2.68 -2.40 19.93
N VAL A 237 2.61 -3.36 18.99
CA VAL A 237 3.79 -3.77 18.20
C VAL A 237 4.34 -2.60 17.39
N PRO A 238 3.55 -1.83 16.61
CA PRO A 238 4.06 -0.62 15.95
C PRO A 238 4.84 0.32 16.87
N ARG A 239 4.30 0.61 18.06
CA ARG A 239 4.95 1.46 19.06
C ARG A 239 6.28 0.84 19.53
N GLN A 240 6.27 -0.42 19.95
CA GLN A 240 7.45 -1.13 20.45
C GLN A 240 8.58 -1.24 19.41
N ARG A 241 8.24 -1.30 18.12
CA ARG A 241 9.23 -1.38 17.03
C ARG A 241 9.67 0.01 16.51
N GLY A 242 9.12 1.09 17.06
CA GLY A 242 9.55 2.47 16.78
C GLY A 242 8.85 3.15 15.61
N ALA A 243 7.61 2.76 15.29
CA ALA A 243 6.74 3.50 14.39
C ALA A 243 6.21 4.78 15.08
N GLU A 244 5.98 5.83 14.29
CA GLU A 244 5.49 7.13 14.76
C GLU A 244 4.01 7.12 15.13
N GLY A 245 3.26 6.18 14.60
CA GLY A 245 1.86 6.02 14.95
C GLY A 245 1.17 4.95 14.14
N VAL A 246 -0.13 4.84 14.38
CA VAL A 246 -1.02 3.91 13.70
C VAL A 246 -2.15 4.70 13.06
N VAL A 247 -2.49 4.35 11.81
CA VAL A 247 -3.67 4.84 11.12
C VAL A 247 -4.74 3.74 11.18
N VAL A 248 -5.82 4.01 11.91
CA VAL A 248 -6.99 3.13 11.97
C VAL A 248 -7.85 3.42 10.73
N TRP A 249 -7.86 2.49 9.79
CA TRP A 249 -8.65 2.56 8.57
C TRP A 249 -9.97 1.79 8.72
N GLY A 250 -10.99 2.20 7.96
CA GLY A 250 -12.27 1.51 7.88
C GLY A 250 -12.87 1.62 6.48
N ALA A 251 -13.53 0.55 6.03
CA ALA A 251 -14.19 0.54 4.73
C ALA A 251 -15.59 1.16 4.83
N THR A 252 -16.09 1.79 3.75
CA THR A 252 -17.47 2.32 3.72
C THR A 252 -18.51 1.25 4.07
N LYS A 253 -18.28 -0.01 3.65
CA LYS A 253 -19.16 -1.15 3.95
C LYS A 253 -19.26 -1.49 5.44
N ASP A 254 -18.34 -1.00 6.27
CA ASP A 254 -18.33 -1.23 7.72
C ASP A 254 -19.22 -0.25 8.48
N VAL A 255 -19.68 0.82 7.83
CA VAL A 255 -20.48 1.90 8.44
C VAL A 255 -21.59 2.38 7.48
N ASN A 256 -22.11 1.48 6.64
CA ASN A 256 -23.15 1.80 5.64
C ASN A 256 -24.59 1.48 6.09
N SER A 257 -24.80 1.18 7.36
CA SER A 257 -26.13 1.05 7.97
C SER A 257 -26.10 1.51 9.42
N LYS A 258 -27.26 1.85 10.00
CA LYS A 258 -27.36 2.29 11.40
C LYS A 258 -26.80 1.25 12.37
N GLU A 259 -27.12 -0.02 12.14
CA GLU A 259 -26.70 -1.15 12.97
C GLU A 259 -25.18 -1.29 12.96
N LYS A 260 -24.56 -1.17 11.78
CA LYS A 260 -23.12 -1.22 11.64
C LYS A 260 -22.41 -0.03 12.26
N CYS A 261 -22.97 1.17 12.14
CA CYS A 261 -22.46 2.36 12.84
C CYS A 261 -22.52 2.17 14.36
N LEU A 262 -23.63 1.68 14.90
CA LEU A 262 -23.76 1.41 16.33
C LEU A 262 -22.81 0.31 16.80
N ALA A 263 -22.59 -0.75 16.01
CA ALA A 263 -21.62 -1.78 16.33
C ALA A 263 -20.17 -1.26 16.31
N MET A 264 -19.83 -0.35 15.38
CA MET A 264 -18.51 0.31 15.37
C MET A 264 -18.34 1.25 16.57
N LEU A 265 -19.40 1.98 16.95
CA LEU A 265 -19.39 2.83 18.15
C LEU A 265 -19.20 1.99 19.42
N ASP A 266 -19.94 0.89 19.57
CA ASP A 266 -19.76 -0.05 20.67
C ASP A 266 -18.33 -0.61 20.73
N TYR A 267 -17.77 -1.00 19.57
CA TYR A 267 -16.40 -1.46 19.50
C TYR A 267 -15.37 -0.36 19.85
N LEU A 268 -15.63 0.88 19.44
CA LEU A 268 -14.81 2.03 19.78
C LEU A 268 -14.79 2.27 21.28
N ASP A 269 -15.96 2.37 21.90
CA ASP A 269 -16.10 2.75 23.31
C ASP A 269 -15.59 1.64 24.25
N ASN A 270 -15.83 0.37 23.90
CA ASN A 270 -15.54 -0.75 24.79
C ASN A 270 -14.20 -1.46 24.51
N TYR A 271 -13.62 -1.30 23.32
CA TYR A 271 -12.40 -2.04 22.93
C TYR A 271 -11.30 -1.13 22.35
N LEU A 272 -11.53 -0.53 21.17
CA LEU A 272 -10.49 0.23 20.45
C LEU A 272 -10.00 1.45 21.22
N GLY A 273 -10.90 2.27 21.75
CA GLY A 273 -10.58 3.47 22.53
C GLY A 273 -9.77 3.13 23.79
N PRO A 274 -10.28 2.27 24.69
CA PRO A 274 -9.55 1.85 25.89
C PRO A 274 -8.20 1.22 25.59
N THR A 275 -8.11 0.36 24.58
CA THR A 275 -6.83 -0.30 24.20
C THR A 275 -5.83 0.71 23.63
N ALA A 276 -6.28 1.67 22.84
CA ALA A 276 -5.41 2.73 22.33
C ALA A 276 -4.86 3.61 23.46
N LEU A 277 -5.71 4.01 24.42
CA LEU A 277 -5.27 4.76 25.61
C LEU A 277 -4.25 3.97 26.43
N GLN A 278 -4.51 2.68 26.65
CA GLN A 278 -3.58 1.79 27.33
C GLN A 278 -2.19 1.81 26.66
N VAL A 279 -2.13 1.54 25.34
CA VAL A 279 -0.86 1.51 24.59
C VAL A 279 -0.14 2.86 24.56
N ILE A 280 -0.88 3.98 24.52
CA ILE A 280 -0.28 5.33 24.56
C ILE A 280 0.39 5.62 25.91
N HIS A 281 -0.23 5.17 27.01
CA HIS A 281 0.24 5.41 28.37
C HIS A 281 1.25 4.36 28.87
N GLU A 282 1.38 3.21 28.21
CA GLU A 282 2.45 2.25 28.48
C GLU A 282 3.82 2.88 28.16
N GLN A 283 4.72 2.87 29.16
CA GLN A 283 6.13 3.24 28.97
C GLN A 283 6.75 2.29 27.92
N PRO A 284 7.49 2.80 26.93
CA PRO A 284 8.15 1.98 25.91
C PRO A 284 9.12 0.95 26.47
#